data_AF-A0A6P1CWZ2-F1
#
_entry.id   AF-A0A6P1CWZ2-F1
#
_cell.length_a   1.000
_cell.length_b   1.000
_cell.length_c   1.000
_cell.angle_alpha   90.00
_cell.angle_beta   90.00
_cell.angle_gamma   90.00
#
_symmetry.space_group_name_H-M   'P 1'
#
loop_
_entity.id
_entity.type
_entity.pdbx_description
1 polymer ?
#
loop_
_entity_poly.entity_id
_entity_poly.type
_entity_poly.pdbx_seq_one_letter_code
_entity_poly.pdbx_strand_id
1 'polypeptide(L)' 'MTGNVAEQPRLIYTDDAGHRREMPLGAGTVRITIGRSSQADFSLGTDGKASRLHATVEWLSGHWT' A
#
# COMPACT_ATOMS: atom_id res chain seq x y z
N MET A 1 10.48 4.90 -30.64
CA MET A 1 9.32 5.31 -29.82
C MET A 1 9.50 4.72 -28.44
N THR A 2 10.07 5.48 -27.50
CA THR A 2 10.13 5.10 -26.08
C THR A 2 8.70 5.18 -25.56
N GLY A 3 8.02 4.03 -25.53
CA GLY A 3 6.71 3.92 -24.89
C GLY A 3 6.85 4.43 -23.46
N ASN A 4 6.02 5.42 -23.12
CA ASN A 4 5.87 5.90 -21.76
C ASN A 4 5.54 4.66 -20.91
N VAL A 5 6.50 4.16 -20.12
CA VAL A 5 6.23 3.10 -19.16
C VAL A 5 5.34 3.79 -18.14
N ALA A 6 4.02 3.66 -18.31
CA ALA A 6 3.06 4.28 -17.41
C ALA A 6 3.50 3.95 -15.98
N GLU A 7 3.77 4.98 -15.18
CA GLU A 7 4.23 4.78 -13.81
C GLU A 7 3.28 3.80 -13.13
N GLN A 8 3.80 2.61 -12.79
CA GLN A 8 2.99 1.64 -12.07
C GLN A 8 2.61 2.28 -10.73
N PRO A 9 1.33 2.24 -10.35
CA PRO A 9 0.89 2.83 -9.09
C PRO A 9 1.67 2.21 -7.94
N ARG A 10 2.03 3.02 -6.95
CA ARG A 10 2.89 2.62 -5.83
C ARG A 10 2.31 3.15 -4.53
N LEU A 11 2.33 2.31 -3.50
CA LEU A 11 2.11 2.75 -2.13
C LEU A 11 3.46 3.20 -1.57
N ILE A 12 3.53 4.45 -1.12
CA ILE A 12 4.74 5.04 -0.53
C ILE A 12 4.37 5.51 0.86
N TYR A 13 5.14 5.10 1.86
CA TYR A 13 4.97 5.53 3.25
C TYR A 13 6.32 5.61 3.96
N THR A 14 6.33 6.26 5.12
CA THR A 14 7.49 6.27 6.03
C THR A 14 7.17 5.37 7.20
N ASP A 15 8.03 4.38 7.47
CA ASP A 15 7.87 3.50 8.63
C ASP A 15 8.26 4.19 9.95
N ASP A 16 8.02 3.51 11.07
CA ASP A 16 8.32 4.04 12.40
C ASP A 16 9.82 4.26 12.66
N ALA A 17 10.69 3.63 11.85
CA ALA A 17 12.13 3.85 11.88
C ALA A 17 12.56 5.04 10.98
N GLY A 18 11.61 5.73 10.35
CA GLY A 18 11.85 6.86 9.46
C GLY A 18 12.27 6.46 8.05
N HIS A 19 12.23 5.17 7.69
CA HIS A 19 12.60 4.72 6.36
C HIS A 19 11.43 4.90 5.40
N ARG A 20 11.73 5.48 4.23
CA ARG A 20 10.80 5.49 3.11
C ARG A 20 10.71 4.07 2.54
N ARG A 21 9.48 3.59 2.45
CA ARG A 21 9.14 2.28 1.92
C ARG A 21 8.24 2.47 0.71
N GLU A 22 8.43 1.60 -0.27
CA GLU A 22 7.72 1.67 -1.53
C GLU A 22 7.31 0.26 -1.95
N MET A 23 6.04 0.11 -2.31
CA MET A 23 5.49 -1.15 -2.78
C MET A 23 4.72 -0.93 -4.09
N PRO A 24 5.06 -1.67 -5.16
CA PRO A 24 4.31 -1.60 -6.40
C PRO A 24 2.90 -2.17 -6.21
N LEU A 25 1.91 -1.44 -6.70
CA LEU A 25 0.51 -1.85 -6.76
C LEU A 25 0.28 -2.53 -8.12
N GLY A 26 0.47 -3.85 -8.16
CA GLY A 26 0.35 -4.63 -9.39
C GLY A 26 -1.09 -4.95 -9.78
N ALA A 27 -1.33 -5.21 -11.07
CA ALA A 27 -2.65 -5.55 -11.61
C ALA A 27 -3.25 -6.89 -11.10
N GLY A 28 -2.45 -7.70 -10.40
CA GLY A 28 -2.91 -8.95 -9.77
C GLY A 28 -3.41 -8.77 -8.33
N THR A 29 -3.16 -7.62 -7.71
CA THR A 29 -3.60 -7.32 -6.35
C THR A 29 -4.85 -6.46 -6.45
N VAL A 30 -6.00 -6.99 -6.03
CA VAL A 30 -7.29 -6.28 -6.14
C VAL A 30 -7.58 -5.44 -4.90
N ARG A 31 -6.93 -5.79 -3.79
CA ARG A 31 -7.15 -5.22 -2.47
C ARG A 31 -5.89 -5.33 -1.63
N ILE A 32 -5.62 -4.28 -0.86
CA ILE A 32 -4.52 -4.20 0.10
C ILE A 32 -5.08 -3.69 1.41
N THR A 33 -4.78 -4.39 2.49
CA THR A 33 -5.14 -3.99 3.85
C THR A 33 -3.95 -3.35 4.55
N ILE A 34 -4.21 -2.21 5.20
CA ILE A 34 -3.21 -1.46 5.97
C ILE A 34 -3.66 -1.43 7.41
N GLY A 35 -2.79 -1.78 8.35
CA GLY A 35 -3.08 -1.67 9.78
C GLY A 35 -2.04 -2.35 10.66
N ARG A 36 -2.22 -2.29 11.99
CA ARG A 36 -1.26 -2.89 12.93
C ARG A 36 -1.27 -4.41 12.98
N SER A 37 -2.30 -5.05 12.41
CA SER A 37 -2.36 -6.51 12.39
C SER A 37 -1.14 -7.06 11.65
N SER A 38 -0.54 -8.14 12.17
CA SER A 38 0.47 -8.90 11.42
C SER A 38 -0.12 -9.63 10.21
N GLN A 39 -1.45 -9.71 10.12
CA GLN A 39 -2.18 -10.27 8.99
C GLN A 39 -2.57 -9.21 7.93
N ALA A 40 -2.29 -7.93 8.19
CA ALA A 40 -2.49 -6.91 7.16
C ALA A 40 -1.43 -7.10 6.07
N ASP A 41 -1.82 -6.91 4.80
CA ASP A 41 -0.89 -6.94 3.67
C ASP A 41 0.23 -5.91 3.88
N PHE A 42 -0.12 -4.79 4.51
CA PHE A 42 0.81 -3.81 5.01
C PHE A 42 0.69 -3.60 6.52
N SER A 43 1.61 -4.21 7.26
CA SER A 43 1.63 -4.20 8.72
C SER A 43 2.39 -3.00 9.31
N LEU A 44 1.68 -2.20 10.10
CA LEU A 44 2.18 -1.08 10.90
C LEU A 44 2.30 -1.48 12.37
N GLY A 45 2.90 -2.64 12.65
CA GLY A 45 2.79 -3.32 13.96
C GLY A 45 3.18 -2.47 15.19
N THR A 46 4.06 -1.48 15.01
CA THR A 46 4.56 -0.61 16.08
C THR A 46 3.86 0.76 16.16
N ASP A 47 3.02 1.12 15.18
CA ASP A 47 2.35 2.42 15.16
C ASP A 47 1.12 2.41 16.07
N GLY A 48 1.26 2.94 17.28
CA GLY A 48 0.18 3.02 18.27
C GLY A 48 -1.08 3.80 17.83
N LYS A 49 -0.99 4.61 16.78
CA LYS A 49 -2.11 5.41 16.25
C LYS A 49 -2.92 4.65 15.19
N ALA A 50 -2.33 3.66 14.54
CA ALA A 50 -3.02 2.83 13.58
C ALA A 50 -3.99 1.86 14.27
N SER A 51 -5.12 1.59 13.61
CA SER A 51 -6.04 0.52 14.02
C SER A 51 -5.53 -0.85 13.56
N ARG A 52 -6.06 -1.95 14.10
CA ARG A 52 -5.70 -3.31 13.66
C ARG A 52 -5.92 -3.49 12.15
N LEU A 53 -7.08 -3.02 11.67
CA LEU A 53 -7.36 -2.70 10.28
C LEU A 53 -7.63 -1.20 10.24
N HIS A 54 -6.78 -0.44 9.57
CA HIS A 54 -6.84 1.01 9.54
C HIS A 54 -7.42 1.51 8.23
N ALA A 55 -6.96 0.96 7.11
CA ALA A 55 -7.45 1.29 5.78
C ALA A 55 -7.47 0.05 4.88
N THR A 56 -8.25 0.13 3.81
CA THR A 56 -8.18 -0.78 2.69
C THR A 56 -8.01 0.05 1.43
N VAL A 57 -7.11 -0.37 0.54
CA VAL A 57 -6.91 0.22 -0.78
C VAL A 57 -7.30 -0.83 -1.82
N GLU A 58 -8.21 -0.50 -2.73
CA GLU A 58 -8.79 -1.44 -3.71
C GLU A 58 -8.62 -0.92 -5.13
N TRP A 59 -8.36 -1.84 -6.07
CA TRP A 59 -8.37 -1.54 -7.49
C TRP A 59 -9.79 -1.69 -8.03
N LEU A 60 -10.47 -0.57 -8.22
CA LEU A 60 -11.86 -0.51 -8.67
C LEU A 60 -11.93 0.29 -9.97
N SER A 61 -12.55 -0.31 -11.00
CA SER A 61 -12.84 0.37 -12.27
C SER A 61 -11.63 1.07 -12.93
N GLY A 62 -10.42 0.53 -12.77
CA GLY A 62 -9.21 1.09 -13.36
C GLY A 62 -8.50 2.15 -12.49
N HIS A 63 -8.91 2.31 -11.23
CA HIS A 63 -8.30 3.25 -10.29
C HIS A 63 -8.07 2.60 -8.91
N TRP A 64 -7.02 3.03 -8.21
CA TRP A 64 -6.83 2.72 -6.79
C TRP A 64 -7.63 3.70 -5.95
N THR A 65 -8.44 3.19 -5.02
CA THR A 65 -9.19 3.96 -4.02
C THR A 65 -8.84 3.47 -2.62
#